data_AF-A0A7S1A1Z1-F1
#
_entry.id   AF-A0A7S1A1Z1-F1
#
_cell.length_a   1.000
_cell.length_b   1.000
_cell.length_c   1.000
_cell.angle_alpha   90.00
_cell.angle_beta   90.00
_cell.angle_gamma   90.00
#
_symmetry.space_group_name_H-M   'P 1'
#
loop_
_entity.id
_entity.type
_entity.pdbx_description
1 polymer ?
#
loop_
_entity_poly.entity_id
_entity_poly.type
_entity_poly.pdbx_seq_one_letter_code
_entity_poly.pdbx_strand_id
1 'polypeptide(L)'
;GYFILFPIVVYRILYSTARDSVAPNAGMNVLMSPSSVWAVTHMSSGKPGGDTLGLFFFAMSTFFFLVTLRMLFVRRSLWIAAFHPSYVAFTFPFTATATAAVLATERLPAVSGLTCVWWWATCLTLVSTLLNLRILVRFLVLVLESSSAQPVKAKKVD
;
A
#
# COMPACT_ATOMS: atom_id res chain seq x y z
N GLY A 1 2.23 19.85 8.36
CA GLY A 1 2.83 18.62 8.93
C GLY A 1 3.52 17.77 7.87
N TYR A 2 2.76 17.16 6.95
CA TYR A 2 3.28 16.19 5.97
C TYR A 2 4.44 16.73 5.12
N PHE A 3 4.34 17.91 4.49
CA PHE A 3 5.42 18.48 3.67
C PHE A 3 6.75 18.72 4.41
N ILE A 4 6.71 18.88 5.74
CA ILE A 4 7.91 19.06 6.56
C ILE A 4 8.57 17.70 6.86
N LEU A 5 7.75 16.68 7.16
CA LEU A 5 8.24 15.32 7.39
C LEU A 5 8.58 14.59 6.09
N PHE A 6 8.02 15.05 4.97
CA PHE A 6 8.15 14.47 3.65
C PHE A 6 9.62 14.27 3.22
N PRO A 7 10.51 15.29 3.23
CA PRO A 7 11.91 15.11 2.87
C PRO A 7 12.64 14.14 3.82
N ILE A 8 12.29 14.15 5.11
CA ILE A 8 12.88 13.23 6.11
C ILE A 8 12.46 11.79 5.81
N VAL A 9 11.18 11.57 5.49
CA VAL A 9 10.63 10.27 5.12
C VAL A 9 11.25 9.79 3.80
N VAL A 10 11.33 10.63 2.77
CA VAL A 10 12.01 10.32 1.50
C VAL A 10 13.46 9.92 1.74
N TYR A 11 14.20 10.72 2.51
CA TYR A 11 15.60 10.46 2.81
C TYR A 11 15.77 9.11 3.52
N ARG A 12 14.94 8.84 4.54
CA ARG A 12 14.99 7.56 5.27
C ARG A 12 14.59 6.38 4.39
N ILE A 13 13.57 6.54 3.54
CA ILE A 13 13.13 5.49 2.62
C ILE A 13 14.20 5.19 1.59
N LEU A 14 14.90 6.19 1.03
CA LEU A 14 15.84 5.98 -0.07
C LEU A 14 17.27 5.63 0.41
N TYR A 15 17.74 6.27 1.48
CA TYR A 15 19.16 6.24 1.87
C TYR A 15 19.44 5.59 3.23
N SER A 16 18.46 5.49 4.13
CA SER A 16 18.70 4.95 5.48
C SER A 16 18.52 3.43 5.54
N THR A 17 19.43 2.74 6.21
CA THR A 17 19.31 1.32 6.57
C THR A 17 18.34 1.08 7.72
N ALA A 18 17.99 2.12 8.50
CA ALA A 18 17.04 2.02 9.62
C ALA A 18 15.61 1.64 9.18
N ARG A 19 15.27 1.81 7.89
CA ARG A 19 14.00 1.32 7.34
C ARG A 19 13.89 -0.21 7.44
N ASP A 20 15.02 -0.90 7.40
CA ASP A 20 15.10 -2.37 7.34
C ASP A 20 14.80 -3.01 8.70
N SER A 21 15.06 -2.30 9.80
CA SER A 21 14.79 -2.78 11.16
C SER A 21 13.35 -2.50 11.60
N VAL A 22 12.71 -1.47 11.06
CA VAL A 22 11.35 -1.06 11.47
C VAL A 22 10.26 -1.81 10.70
N ALA A 23 10.54 -2.26 9.47
CA ALA A 23 9.58 -3.02 8.66
C ALA A 23 10.29 -4.13 7.85
N PRO A 24 10.79 -5.19 8.51
CA PRO A 24 11.62 -6.20 7.85
C PRO A 24 10.88 -7.06 6.83
N ASN A 25 9.53 -7.09 6.90
CA ASN A 25 8.67 -8.03 6.19
C ASN A 25 7.68 -7.27 5.26
N ALA A 26 6.53 -7.89 4.96
CA ALA A 26 5.43 -7.28 4.19
C ALA A 26 4.94 -5.92 4.72
N GLY A 27 5.20 -5.58 5.98
CA GLY A 27 4.83 -4.30 6.59
C GLY A 27 5.47 -3.07 5.93
N MET A 28 6.57 -3.24 5.18
CA MET A 28 7.21 -2.13 4.46
C MET A 28 6.30 -1.53 3.39
N ASN A 29 5.24 -2.24 3.00
CA ASN A 29 4.27 -1.77 2.02
C ASN A 29 3.48 -0.53 2.47
N VAL A 30 3.42 -0.24 3.78
CA VAL A 30 2.79 0.99 4.30
C VAL A 30 3.41 2.26 3.72
N LEU A 31 4.69 2.20 3.32
CA LEU A 31 5.39 3.34 2.72
C LEU A 31 4.81 3.81 1.38
N MET A 32 4.04 2.96 0.69
CA MET A 32 3.31 3.35 -0.53
C MET A 32 2.17 4.34 -0.26
N SER A 33 1.59 4.29 0.94
CA SER A 33 0.25 4.84 1.20
C SER A 33 0.14 6.38 1.23
N PRO A 34 1.05 7.13 1.89
CA PRO A 34 0.74 8.51 2.23
C PRO A 34 0.40 9.38 1.01
N SER A 35 1.22 9.30 -0.04
CA SER A 35 0.99 10.04 -1.29
C SER A 35 -0.29 9.63 -2.01
N SER A 36 -0.67 8.35 -1.97
CA SER A 36 -1.91 7.87 -2.59
C SER A 36 -3.15 8.38 -1.87
N VAL A 37 -3.12 8.41 -0.54
CA VAL A 37 -4.21 8.97 0.27
C VAL A 37 -4.39 10.45 -0.04
N TRP A 38 -3.31 11.23 -0.13
CA TRP A 38 -3.39 12.64 -0.51
C TRP A 38 -3.96 12.85 -1.91
N ALA A 39 -3.54 12.03 -2.89
CA ALA A 39 -4.07 12.10 -4.24
C ALA A 39 -5.59 11.83 -4.24
N VAL A 40 -6.04 10.78 -3.54
CA VAL A 40 -7.46 10.46 -3.40
C VAL A 40 -8.22 11.60 -2.72
N THR A 41 -7.75 12.07 -1.56
CA THR A 41 -8.41 13.15 -0.80
C THR A 41 -8.50 14.43 -1.63
N HIS A 42 -7.44 14.83 -2.32
CA HIS A 42 -7.42 16.02 -3.17
C HIS A 42 -8.43 15.92 -4.32
N MET A 43 -8.43 14.81 -5.05
CA MET A 43 -9.33 14.61 -6.19
C MET A 43 -10.79 14.44 -5.77
N SER A 44 -11.06 13.85 -4.61
CA SER A 44 -12.40 13.67 -4.05
C SER A 44 -12.97 14.95 -3.40
N SER A 45 -12.12 15.85 -2.91
CA SER A 45 -12.54 17.11 -2.26
C SER A 45 -12.77 18.28 -3.22
N GLY A 46 -12.80 18.03 -4.52
CA GLY A 46 -13.00 19.08 -5.53
C GLY A 46 -11.71 19.79 -5.97
N LYS A 47 -10.54 19.22 -5.67
CA LYS A 47 -9.21 19.69 -6.10
C LYS A 47 -8.85 21.11 -5.61
N PRO A 48 -8.88 21.38 -4.29
CA PRO A 48 -8.46 22.68 -3.74
C PRO A 48 -6.97 22.93 -4.05
N GLY A 49 -6.66 23.91 -4.91
CA GLY A 49 -5.31 24.11 -5.46
C GLY A 49 -5.13 23.61 -6.90
N GLY A 50 -6.21 23.15 -7.53
CA GLY A 50 -6.31 22.90 -8.97
C GLY A 50 -5.75 21.56 -9.43
N ASP A 51 -5.76 21.40 -10.76
CA ASP A 51 -5.34 20.18 -11.45
C ASP A 51 -3.83 19.93 -11.33
N THR A 52 -3.03 20.99 -11.30
CA THR A 52 -1.56 20.89 -11.15
C THR A 52 -1.17 20.21 -9.86
N LEU A 53 -1.83 20.57 -8.75
CA LEU A 53 -1.57 19.95 -7.45
C LEU A 53 -2.05 18.49 -7.42
N GLY A 54 -3.17 18.20 -8.08
CA GLY A 54 -3.66 16.82 -8.24
C GLY A 54 -2.72 15.94 -9.05
N LEU A 55 -2.16 16.49 -10.14
CA LEU A 55 -1.14 15.81 -10.95
C LEU A 55 0.13 15.55 -10.15
N PHE A 56 0.57 16.53 -9.36
CA PHE A 56 1.71 16.35 -8.45
C PHE A 56 1.47 15.20 -7.46
N PHE A 57 0.33 15.18 -6.76
CA PHE A 57 0.03 14.10 -5.83
C PHE A 57 -0.10 12.73 -6.52
N PHE A 58 -0.67 12.67 -7.72
CA PHE A 58 -0.75 11.44 -8.49
C PHE A 58 0.63 10.92 -8.93
N ALA A 59 1.50 11.81 -9.42
CA ALA A 59 2.88 11.48 -9.78
C ALA A 59 3.65 10.96 -8.55
N MET A 60 3.51 11.64 -7.41
CA MET A 60 4.11 11.20 -6.15
C MET A 60 3.58 9.84 -5.70
N SER A 61 2.26 9.62 -5.78
CA SER A 61 1.63 8.33 -5.48
C SER A 61 2.25 7.20 -6.29
N THR A 62 2.40 7.40 -7.60
CA THR A 62 2.98 6.41 -8.50
C THR A 62 4.47 6.18 -8.20
N PHE A 63 5.23 7.26 -7.94
CA PHE A 63 6.65 7.17 -7.60
C PHE A 63 6.89 6.34 -6.33
N PHE A 64 6.21 6.65 -5.22
CA PHE A 64 6.38 5.88 -3.98
C PHE A 64 5.88 4.45 -4.08
N PHE A 65 4.81 4.23 -4.84
CA PHE A 65 4.35 2.88 -5.15
C PHE A 65 5.48 2.07 -5.81
N LEU A 66 6.07 2.58 -6.89
CA LEU A 66 7.14 1.87 -7.61
C LEU A 66 8.41 1.69 -6.77
N VAL A 67 8.83 2.70 -6.02
CA VAL A 67 9.99 2.64 -5.12
C VAL A 67 9.79 1.55 -4.07
N THR A 68 8.63 1.54 -3.40
CA THR A 68 8.32 0.56 -2.35
C THR A 68 8.19 -0.85 -2.93
N LEU A 69 7.54 -0.99 -4.10
CA LEU A 69 7.41 -2.27 -4.78
C LEU A 69 8.78 -2.85 -5.15
N ARG A 70 9.70 -2.02 -5.65
CA ARG A 70 11.09 -2.42 -5.92
C ARG A 70 11.78 -2.90 -4.65
N MET A 71 11.65 -2.18 -3.53
CA MET A 71 12.26 -2.57 -2.25
C MET A 71 11.73 -3.91 -1.76
N LEU A 72 10.42 -4.14 -1.86
CA LEU A 72 9.80 -5.40 -1.51
C LEU A 72 10.27 -6.54 -2.42
N PHE A 73 10.39 -6.29 -3.72
CA PHE A 73 10.86 -7.30 -4.68
C PHE A 73 12.30 -7.75 -4.42
N VAL A 74 13.19 -6.81 -4.06
CA VAL A 74 14.57 -7.12 -3.68
C VAL A 74 14.60 -8.03 -2.44
N ARG A 75 13.68 -7.81 -1.50
CA ARG A 75 13.58 -8.55 -0.23
C ARG A 75 12.59 -9.71 -0.25
N ARG A 76 12.17 -10.15 -1.43
CA ARG A 76 11.11 -11.16 -1.59
C ARG A 76 11.36 -12.45 -0.81
N SER A 77 12.62 -12.86 -0.65
CA SER A 77 12.99 -14.03 0.15
C SER A 77 12.57 -13.93 1.62
N LEU A 78 12.51 -12.73 2.19
CA LEU A 78 12.18 -12.50 3.60
C LEU A 78 10.68 -12.63 3.88
N TRP A 79 9.84 -12.41 2.87
CA TRP A 79 8.39 -12.36 3.09
C TRP A 79 7.60 -13.39 2.27
N ILE A 80 8.07 -13.89 1.12
CA ILE A 80 7.32 -14.84 0.28
C ILE A 80 7.22 -16.26 0.86
N ALA A 81 8.12 -16.64 1.78
CA ALA A 81 8.25 -18.03 2.23
C ALA A 81 6.96 -18.61 2.85
N ALA A 82 6.21 -17.80 3.59
CA ALA A 82 4.93 -18.19 4.17
C ALA A 82 4.00 -16.98 4.28
N PHE A 83 2.69 -17.25 4.32
CA PHE A 83 1.73 -16.21 4.64
C PHE A 83 1.96 -15.70 6.07
N HIS A 84 1.97 -14.39 6.24
CA HIS A 84 2.12 -13.74 7.53
C HIS A 84 1.01 -12.71 7.73
N PRO A 85 0.42 -12.55 8.92
CA PRO A 85 -0.64 -11.56 9.19
C PRO A 85 -0.30 -10.12 8.76
N SER A 86 0.99 -9.76 8.77
CA SER A 86 1.47 -8.45 8.28
C SER A 86 1.20 -8.21 6.79
N TYR A 87 0.79 -9.22 6.03
CA TYR A 87 0.34 -9.05 4.64
C TYR A 87 -0.89 -8.14 4.54
N VAL A 88 -1.67 -7.98 5.61
CA VAL A 88 -2.76 -6.99 5.66
C VAL A 88 -2.25 -5.57 5.36
N ALA A 89 -0.97 -5.27 5.62
CA ALA A 89 -0.36 -3.99 5.23
C ALA A 89 -0.31 -3.75 3.71
N PHE A 90 -0.59 -4.77 2.89
CA PHE A 90 -0.73 -4.60 1.45
C PHE A 90 -2.06 -4.01 1.01
N THR A 91 -3.13 -4.21 1.78
CA THR A 91 -4.49 -3.93 1.31
C THR A 91 -4.74 -2.44 1.11
N PHE A 92 -4.48 -1.65 2.15
CA PHE A 92 -4.71 -0.21 2.13
C PHE A 92 -3.85 0.52 1.09
N PRO A 93 -2.53 0.32 1.02
CA PRO A 93 -1.72 1.09 0.08
C PRO A 93 -1.96 0.71 -1.39
N PHE A 94 -2.21 -0.57 -1.70
CA PHE A 94 -2.58 -0.98 -3.07
C PHE A 94 -3.93 -0.40 -3.47
N THR A 95 -4.92 -0.47 -2.58
CA THR A 95 -6.26 0.07 -2.85
C THR A 95 -6.20 1.58 -3.00
N ALA A 96 -5.52 2.29 -2.11
CA ALA A 96 -5.36 3.75 -2.21
C ALA A 96 -4.67 4.16 -3.52
N THR A 97 -3.64 3.43 -3.95
CA THR A 97 -2.94 3.70 -5.22
C THR A 97 -3.86 3.44 -6.42
N ALA A 98 -4.61 2.34 -6.40
CA ALA A 98 -5.57 2.02 -7.45
C ALA A 98 -6.67 3.09 -7.54
N THR A 99 -7.25 3.50 -6.42
CA THR A 99 -8.25 4.58 -6.36
C THR A 99 -7.67 5.90 -6.85
N ALA A 100 -6.44 6.25 -6.46
CA ALA A 100 -5.76 7.44 -6.96
C ALA A 100 -5.60 7.39 -8.50
N ALA A 101 -5.24 6.24 -9.06
CA ALA A 101 -5.09 6.09 -10.50
C ALA A 101 -6.42 6.21 -11.25
N VAL A 102 -7.50 5.60 -10.72
CA VAL A 102 -8.85 5.74 -11.29
C VAL A 102 -9.30 7.21 -11.25
N LEU A 103 -9.19 7.86 -10.09
CA LEU A 103 -9.55 9.27 -9.95
C LEU A 103 -8.70 10.17 -10.85
N ALA A 104 -7.43 9.85 -11.08
CA ALA A 104 -6.60 10.60 -12.01
C ALA A 104 -7.14 10.50 -13.44
N THR A 105 -7.55 9.31 -13.90
CA THR A 105 -8.16 9.14 -15.22
C THR A 105 -9.48 9.89 -15.39
N GLU A 106 -10.25 10.06 -14.32
CA GLU A 106 -11.55 10.72 -14.37
C GLU A 106 -11.48 12.24 -14.16
N ARG A 107 -10.57 12.71 -13.30
CA ARG A 107 -10.63 14.06 -12.73
C ARG A 107 -9.48 14.97 -13.16
N LEU A 108 -8.43 14.44 -13.79
CA LEU A 108 -7.27 15.21 -14.23
C LEU A 108 -7.22 15.27 -15.78
N PRO A 109 -7.52 16.42 -16.39
CA PRO A 109 -7.53 16.57 -17.86
C PRO A 109 -6.19 16.21 -18.52
N ALA A 110 -5.07 16.43 -17.83
CA ALA A 110 -3.73 16.15 -18.34
C ALA A 110 -3.46 14.66 -18.58
N VAL A 111 -4.21 13.76 -17.93
CA VAL A 111 -3.99 12.31 -18.00
C VAL A 111 -5.22 11.50 -18.38
N SER A 112 -6.40 12.11 -18.43
CA SER A 112 -7.67 11.42 -18.71
C SER A 112 -7.74 10.74 -20.08
N GLY A 113 -7.08 11.32 -21.09
CA GLY A 113 -7.01 10.74 -22.44
C GLY A 113 -5.85 9.77 -22.67
N LEU A 114 -4.98 9.56 -21.67
CA LEU A 114 -3.78 8.74 -21.84
C LEU A 114 -4.09 7.27 -21.59
N THR A 115 -4.08 6.47 -22.66
CA THR A 115 -4.34 5.02 -22.60
C THR A 115 -3.40 4.29 -21.63
N CYS A 116 -2.16 4.75 -21.48
CA CYS A 116 -1.20 4.17 -20.52
C CYS A 116 -1.66 4.34 -19.07
N VAL A 117 -2.27 5.48 -18.72
CA VAL A 117 -2.76 5.77 -17.36
C VAL A 117 -4.03 4.96 -17.09
N TRP A 118 -4.88 4.79 -18.11
CA TRP A 118 -6.03 3.90 -18.03
C TRP A 118 -5.61 2.44 -17.77
N TRP A 119 -4.66 1.91 -18.55
CA TRP A 119 -4.14 0.56 -18.32
C TRP A 119 -3.49 0.42 -16.94
N TRP A 120 -2.77 1.45 -16.50
CA TRP A 120 -2.20 1.48 -15.16
C TRP A 120 -3.27 1.39 -14.07
N ALA A 121 -4.34 2.20 -14.17
CA ALA A 121 -5.45 2.17 -13.22
C ALA A 121 -6.16 0.80 -13.22
N THR A 122 -6.43 0.23 -14.39
CA THR A 122 -7.04 -1.09 -14.54
C THR A 122 -6.19 -2.19 -13.92
N CYS A 123 -4.89 -2.24 -14.24
CA CYS A 123 -3.98 -3.24 -13.68
C CYS A 123 -3.88 -3.12 -12.15
N LEU A 124 -3.73 -1.90 -11.62
CA LEU A 124 -3.69 -1.69 -10.17
C LEU A 124 -4.98 -2.15 -9.49
N THR A 125 -6.14 -1.88 -10.10
CA THR A 125 -7.45 -2.27 -9.56
C THR A 125 -7.59 -3.79 -9.52
N LEU A 126 -7.23 -4.47 -10.60
CA LEU A 126 -7.27 -5.93 -10.68
C LEU A 126 -6.32 -6.57 -9.67
N VAL A 127 -5.06 -6.12 -9.64
CA VAL A 127 -4.05 -6.64 -8.70
C VAL A 127 -4.47 -6.40 -7.26
N SER A 128 -4.95 -5.19 -6.93
CA SER A 128 -5.43 -4.86 -5.59
C SER A 128 -6.59 -5.78 -5.18
N THR A 129 -7.57 -5.98 -6.06
CA THR A 129 -8.73 -6.84 -5.79
C THR A 129 -8.32 -8.29 -5.55
N LEU A 130 -7.48 -8.86 -6.42
CA LEU A 130 -7.01 -10.25 -6.28
C LEU A 130 -6.16 -10.44 -5.01
N LEU A 131 -5.30 -9.47 -4.72
CA LEU A 131 -4.44 -9.50 -3.54
C LEU A 131 -5.27 -9.39 -2.25
N ASN A 132 -6.24 -8.47 -2.20
CA ASN A 132 -7.15 -8.32 -1.06
C ASN A 132 -7.95 -9.60 -0.83
N LEU A 133 -8.49 -10.21 -1.89
CA LEU A 133 -9.23 -11.48 -1.79
C LEU A 133 -8.33 -12.60 -1.24
N ARG A 134 -7.11 -12.73 -1.76
CA ARG A 134 -6.15 -13.74 -1.30
C ARG A 134 -5.79 -13.54 0.18
N ILE A 135 -5.53 -12.30 0.60
CA ILE A 135 -5.21 -11.98 1.99
C ILE A 135 -6.41 -12.30 2.89
N LEU A 136 -7.61 -11.90 2.49
CA LEU A 136 -8.84 -12.19 3.23
C LEU A 136 -9.03 -13.69 3.45
N VAL A 137 -8.94 -14.49 2.39
CA VAL A 137 -9.10 -15.96 2.48
C VAL A 137 -8.05 -16.56 3.42
N ARG A 138 -6.78 -16.19 3.27
CA ARG A 138 -5.70 -16.72 4.12
C ARG A 138 -5.84 -16.28 5.58
N PHE A 139 -6.28 -15.04 5.80
CA PHE A 139 -6.50 -14.52 7.13
C PHE A 139 -7.68 -15.23 7.83
N LEU A 140 -8.77 -15.48 7.10
CA LEU A 140 -9.90 -16.26 7.60
C LEU A 140 -9.49 -17.69 7.99
N VAL A 141 -8.69 -18.37 7.16
CA VAL A 141 -8.15 -19.69 7.48
C VAL A 141 -7.35 -19.66 8.79
N LEU A 142 -6.44 -18.69 8.96
CA LEU A 142 -5.69 -18.54 10.21
C LEU A 142 -6.59 -18.32 11.43
N VAL A 143 -7.61 -17.47 11.31
CA VAL A 143 -8.55 -17.19 12.41
C VAL A 143 -9.33 -18.45 12.78
N LEU A 144 -9.80 -19.21 11.79
CA LEU A 144 -10.55 -20.46 12.01
C LEU A 144 -9.66 -21.55 12.65
N GLU A 145 -8.41 -21.68 12.20
CA GLU A 145 -7.42 -22.61 12.78
C GLU A 145 -7.03 -22.21 14.22
N SER A 146 -6.91 -20.92 14.51
CA SER A 146 -6.64 -20.45 15.88
C SER A 146 -7.81 -20.68 16.84
N SER A 147 -9.04 -20.65 16.32
CA SER A 147 -10.26 -20.83 17.13
C SER A 147 -10.55 -22.30 17.46
N SER A 148 -10.02 -23.25 16.67
CA SER A 148 -10.14 -24.69 16.94
C SER A 148 -9.09 -25.21 17.93
N ALA A 149 -8.04 -24.45 18.22
CA ALA A 149 -7.06 -24.73 19.26
C ALA A 149 -7.59 -24.30 20.65
N GLN A 150 -8.35 -25.16 21.33
CA GLN A 150 -8.78 -24.91 22.71
C GLN A 150 -7.60 -24.82 23.69
N PRO A 151 -7.71 -24.05 24.79
CA PRO A 151 -6.65 -23.93 25.79
C PRO A 151 -6.44 -25.26 26.51
N VAL A 152 -5.21 -25.78 26.43
CA VAL A 152 -4.75 -26.88 27.29
C VAL A 152 -4.97 -26.43 28.74
N LYS A 153 -5.87 -27.13 29.44
CA LYS A 153 -6.16 -26.91 30.87
C LYS A 153 -4.84 -26.80 31.62
N ALA A 154 -4.57 -25.64 32.21
CA ALA A 154 -3.45 -25.46 33.13
C ALA A 154 -3.60 -26.50 34.24
N LYS A 155 -2.70 -27.49 34.23
CA LYS A 155 -2.59 -28.49 35.29
C LYS A 155 -2.25 -27.71 36.56
N LYS A 156 -3.19 -27.65 37.51
CA LYS A 156 -2.87 -27.20 38.88
C LYS A 156 -1.74 -28.09 39.38
N VAL A 157 -0.61 -27.47 39.69
CA VAL A 157 0.45 -28.08 40.48
C VAL A 157 0.01 -27.85 41.93
N ASP A 158 -0.38 -28.95 42.57
CA ASP A 158 -0.66 -29.01 44.01
C ASP A 158 0.64 -28.85 44.82
#